data_AF-A0A949J0B9-F1
#
_entry.id   AF-A0A949J0B9-F1
#
_cell.length_a   1.000
_cell.length_b   1.000
_cell.length_c   1.000
_cell.angle_alpha   90.00
_cell.angle_beta   90.00
_cell.angle_gamma   90.00
#
_symmetry.space_group_name_H-M   'P 1'
#
loop_
_entity.id
_entity.type
_entity.pdbx_description
1 polymer ?
#
loop_
_entity_poly.entity_id
_entity_poly.type
_entity_poly.pdbx_seq_one_letter_code
_entity_poly.pdbx_strand_id
1 'polypeptide(L)'
;MNPASVDPTPDLESSKIRDVSFELRAAFTMHSKIVMFVNGYIEGVIRGEENIIKKAELPADITVRIIDGHVPVAERQKIQEELGRAKGKMLLVVSGQTADVGVDFSSADYVCFYNEPWTEYNKRQQTSRVYRPGLSHDLMVVTSIANGTIEEGIHEYIQLKYQAIQKVLKGIPITEIEQEILRSAENQKTQDIEGDVMLAKEWLNSPQNRLHRFFGLTKEIGEQNFHKFLLEHGDEYADCYQGIGSLGFQSNTGRVVGSLIGKMVREKGQKTEEVSILDLASGPEILKKHIPDQFKSRVISLDLNPAHFKGRAGNRIVASFSKVPLGDKSVDYANLSLALHYTRLVPSRNEYERLKVLVEMNRILKKGGTGIINLLHSLEFKNEEKLEKTLKLLGFEIVREYSGSVSAGAHYRSNALVVEKFSDAPQNIEELVEKIGKDLDGLKLKERVSQLKNARKIVDRFEINGQSVPVIFNDSDNKIFKEEQDVL
;
A
#
# COMPACT_ATOMS: atom_id res chain seq x y z
N MET A 1 33.92 -26.26 -4.95
CA MET A 1 33.25 -26.89 -6.12
C MET A 1 33.99 -26.43 -7.36
N ASN A 2 34.40 -27.36 -8.22
CA ASN A 2 35.11 -27.07 -9.46
C ASN A 2 34.12 -26.43 -10.46
N PRO A 3 34.29 -25.18 -10.91
CA PRO A 3 33.37 -24.53 -11.85
C PRO A 3 33.20 -25.31 -13.18
N ALA A 4 34.16 -26.17 -13.53
CA ALA A 4 34.07 -27.05 -14.69
C ALA A 4 33.04 -28.20 -14.54
N SER A 5 32.48 -28.44 -13.34
CA SER A 5 31.49 -29.51 -13.13
C SER A 5 30.03 -29.07 -13.35
N VAL A 6 29.79 -27.86 -13.87
CA VAL A 6 28.44 -27.31 -14.09
C VAL A 6 28.21 -26.83 -15.54
N ASP A 7 29.13 -27.16 -16.47
CA ASP A 7 28.95 -26.84 -17.89
C ASP A 7 28.37 -28.06 -18.65
N PRO A 8 27.07 -28.07 -18.99
CA PRO A 8 26.46 -29.18 -19.72
C PRO A 8 26.87 -29.23 -21.20
N THR A 9 27.58 -28.22 -21.73
CA THR A 9 27.95 -28.14 -23.16
C THR A 9 29.28 -27.37 -23.36
N PRO A 10 30.43 -27.96 -22.99
CA PRO A 10 31.74 -27.29 -23.01
C PRO A 10 32.23 -26.89 -24.42
N ASP A 11 31.66 -27.49 -25.48
CA ASP A 11 32.03 -27.23 -26.88
C ASP A 11 31.02 -26.32 -27.65
N LEU A 12 29.94 -25.86 -27.00
CA LEU A 12 29.01 -24.94 -27.66
C LEU A 12 29.49 -23.48 -27.52
N GLU A 13 29.81 -22.87 -28.66
CA GLU A 13 30.10 -21.45 -28.73
C GLU A 13 28.89 -20.63 -28.26
N SER A 14 29.10 -19.75 -27.27
CA SER A 14 28.05 -18.87 -26.74
C SER A 14 27.46 -18.03 -27.87
N SER A 15 26.14 -18.13 -28.08
CA SER A 15 25.42 -17.36 -29.10
C SER A 15 25.67 -15.85 -28.95
N LYS A 16 25.73 -15.36 -27.72
CA LYS A 16 26.03 -13.96 -27.42
C LYS A 16 27.45 -13.56 -27.82
N ILE A 17 28.44 -14.45 -27.64
CA ILE A 17 29.82 -14.19 -28.09
C ILE A 17 29.87 -14.04 -29.60
N ARG A 18 29.23 -14.96 -30.34
CA ARG A 18 29.17 -14.90 -31.80
C ARG A 18 28.50 -13.62 -32.30
N ASP A 19 27.37 -13.26 -31.73
CA ASP A 19 26.59 -12.10 -32.17
C ASP A 19 27.32 -10.79 -31.83
N VAL A 20 27.92 -10.67 -30.64
CA VAL A 20 28.78 -9.52 -30.29
C VAL A 20 29.99 -9.42 -31.22
N SER A 21 30.60 -10.55 -31.58
CA SER A 21 31.75 -10.59 -32.49
C SER A 21 31.36 -10.13 -33.89
N PHE A 22 30.20 -10.53 -34.38
CA PHE A 22 29.63 -10.06 -35.64
C PHE A 22 29.41 -8.53 -35.62
N GLU A 23 28.79 -8.02 -34.55
CA GLU A 23 28.56 -6.59 -34.35
C GLU A 23 29.86 -5.78 -34.29
N LEU A 24 30.89 -6.28 -33.59
CA LEU A 24 32.19 -5.63 -33.54
C LEU A 24 32.85 -5.55 -34.92
N ARG A 25 32.84 -6.65 -35.69
CA ARG A 25 33.38 -6.67 -37.06
C ARG A 25 32.62 -5.68 -37.95
N ALA A 26 31.29 -5.63 -37.84
CA ALA A 26 30.46 -4.68 -38.57
C ALA A 26 30.78 -3.23 -38.18
N ALA A 27 30.89 -2.93 -36.89
CA ALA A 27 31.23 -1.60 -36.39
C ALA A 27 32.62 -1.14 -36.89
N PHE A 28 33.61 -2.03 -36.94
CA PHE A 28 34.95 -1.74 -37.47
C PHE A 28 35.02 -1.47 -38.99
N THR A 29 33.90 -1.62 -39.72
CA THR A 29 33.82 -1.16 -41.12
C THR A 29 33.60 0.35 -41.23
N MET A 30 33.00 0.96 -40.22
CA MET A 30 32.65 2.39 -40.18
C MET A 30 33.45 3.17 -39.14
N HIS A 31 33.87 2.49 -38.07
CA HIS A 31 34.53 3.09 -36.91
C HIS A 31 35.95 2.54 -36.75
N SER A 32 36.85 3.40 -36.26
CA SER A 32 38.24 2.99 -36.04
C SER A 32 38.54 2.73 -34.56
N LYS A 33 37.80 3.32 -33.62
CA LYS A 33 38.13 3.25 -32.20
C LYS A 33 36.89 2.88 -31.40
N ILE A 34 36.84 1.63 -30.97
CA ILE A 34 35.69 1.06 -30.28
C ILE A 34 36.04 0.82 -28.80
N VAL A 35 35.15 1.23 -27.90
CA VAL A 35 35.23 0.89 -26.47
C VAL A 35 34.13 -0.11 -26.12
N MET A 36 34.51 -1.24 -25.54
CA MET A 36 33.58 -2.24 -25.03
C MET A 36 33.61 -2.31 -23.51
N PHE A 37 32.47 -2.09 -22.85
CA PHE A 37 32.33 -2.26 -21.41
C PHE A 37 31.79 -3.64 -21.07
N VAL A 38 32.37 -4.26 -20.03
CA VAL A 38 31.91 -5.53 -19.45
C VAL A 38 31.63 -5.33 -17.96
N ASN A 39 30.39 -5.56 -17.56
CA ASN A 39 29.87 -5.28 -16.22
C ASN A 39 29.60 -6.57 -15.44
N GLY A 40 30.55 -7.03 -14.62
CA GLY A 40 30.44 -8.32 -13.94
C GLY A 40 30.80 -9.50 -14.86
N TYR A 41 30.88 -10.72 -14.31
CA TYR A 41 31.28 -11.94 -15.03
C TYR A 41 32.58 -11.78 -15.86
N ILE A 42 33.62 -11.22 -15.24
CA ILE A 42 34.89 -10.89 -15.91
C ILE A 42 35.66 -12.14 -16.34
N GLU A 43 35.60 -13.21 -15.53
CA GLU A 43 36.19 -14.52 -15.85
C GLU A 43 35.39 -15.19 -16.98
N GLY A 44 36.08 -15.66 -18.03
CA GLY A 44 35.47 -16.23 -19.23
C GLY A 44 35.06 -15.20 -20.29
N VAL A 45 34.92 -13.91 -19.94
CA VAL A 45 34.65 -12.82 -20.89
C VAL A 45 35.91 -12.03 -21.21
N ILE A 46 36.55 -11.44 -20.19
CA ILE A 46 37.80 -10.68 -20.34
C ILE A 46 39.01 -11.56 -19.98
N ARG A 47 38.88 -12.36 -18.91
CA ARG A 47 39.97 -13.16 -18.32
C ARG A 47 39.82 -14.65 -18.63
N GLY A 48 40.92 -15.38 -18.50
CA GLY A 48 41.01 -16.81 -18.79
C GLY A 48 41.65 -17.11 -20.15
N GLU A 49 42.01 -18.37 -20.37
CA GLU A 49 42.69 -18.81 -21.59
C GLU A 49 41.78 -18.73 -22.83
N GLU A 50 40.46 -18.86 -22.63
CA GLU A 50 39.39 -18.92 -23.66
C GLU A 50 38.43 -17.73 -23.56
N ASN A 51 38.95 -16.50 -23.64
CA ASN A 51 38.14 -15.27 -23.49
C ASN A 51 37.48 -14.81 -24.81
N ILE A 52 36.50 -13.91 -24.71
CA ILE A 52 35.70 -13.43 -25.86
C ILE A 52 36.56 -12.78 -26.94
N ILE A 53 37.66 -12.15 -26.55
CA ILE A 53 38.54 -11.41 -27.46
C ILE A 53 39.26 -12.37 -28.40
N LYS A 54 39.71 -13.52 -27.90
CA LYS A 54 40.31 -14.57 -28.72
C LYS A 54 39.28 -15.24 -29.63
N LYS A 55 38.07 -15.49 -29.13
CA LYS A 55 36.98 -16.12 -29.89
C LYS A 55 36.35 -15.20 -30.93
N ALA A 56 36.49 -13.88 -30.78
CA ALA A 56 35.93 -12.91 -31.73
C ALA A 56 36.62 -12.91 -33.11
N GLU A 57 37.78 -13.56 -33.26
CA GLU A 57 38.61 -13.62 -34.47
C GLU A 57 38.66 -12.28 -35.21
N LEU A 58 39.00 -11.22 -34.47
CA LEU A 58 39.10 -9.88 -35.04
C LEU A 58 40.21 -9.83 -36.10
N PRO A 59 40.03 -9.08 -37.20
CA PRO A 59 41.07 -8.84 -38.19
C PRO A 59 42.42 -8.43 -37.59
N ALA A 60 43.52 -8.90 -38.17
CA ALA A 60 44.87 -8.70 -37.64
C ALA A 60 45.32 -7.23 -37.59
N ASP A 61 44.64 -6.32 -38.29
CA ASP A 61 44.88 -4.87 -38.27
C ASP A 61 44.25 -4.17 -37.06
N ILE A 62 43.49 -4.88 -36.22
CA ILE A 62 42.83 -4.35 -35.03
C ILE A 62 43.69 -4.58 -33.79
N THR A 63 44.13 -3.49 -33.18
CA THR A 63 44.83 -3.54 -31.89
C THR A 63 43.83 -3.75 -30.76
N VAL A 64 43.99 -4.79 -29.94
CA VAL A 64 43.15 -4.99 -28.75
C VAL A 64 43.90 -4.61 -27.47
N ARG A 65 43.25 -3.85 -26.59
CA ARG A 65 43.72 -3.50 -25.26
C ARG A 65 42.64 -3.78 -24.21
N ILE A 66 43.07 -4.11 -23.00
CA ILE A 66 42.18 -4.45 -21.89
C ILE A 66 42.56 -3.60 -20.69
N ILE A 67 41.55 -3.01 -20.03
CA ILE A 67 41.68 -2.34 -18.73
C ILE A 67 40.79 -3.07 -17.74
N ASP A 68 41.40 -3.65 -16.71
CA ASP A 68 40.71 -4.30 -15.62
C ASP A 68 41.36 -3.99 -14.25
N GLY A 69 40.91 -4.67 -13.19
CA GLY A 69 41.37 -4.46 -11.81
C GLY A 69 42.85 -4.74 -11.58
N HIS A 70 43.50 -5.53 -12.42
CA HIS A 70 44.91 -5.94 -12.26
C HIS A 70 45.88 -5.06 -13.05
N VAL A 71 45.40 -4.31 -14.05
CA VAL A 71 46.26 -3.38 -14.82
C VAL A 71 46.70 -2.21 -13.92
N PRO A 72 48.00 -1.97 -13.70
CA PRO A 72 48.50 -0.85 -12.90
C PRO A 72 48.13 0.52 -13.49
N VAL A 73 48.00 1.54 -12.64
CA VAL A 73 47.58 2.90 -13.05
C VAL A 73 48.47 3.48 -14.17
N ALA A 74 49.78 3.31 -14.09
CA ALA A 74 50.72 3.79 -15.09
C ALA A 74 50.53 3.11 -16.48
N GLU A 75 50.09 1.85 -16.49
CA GLU A 75 49.82 1.13 -17.73
C GLU A 75 48.47 1.55 -18.33
N ARG A 76 47.45 1.82 -17.50
CA ARG A 76 46.17 2.37 -17.95
C ARG A 76 46.35 3.71 -18.69
N GLN A 77 47.22 4.59 -18.18
CA GLN A 77 47.56 5.86 -18.83
C GLN A 77 48.22 5.67 -20.19
N LYS A 78 49.12 4.69 -20.33
CA LYS A 78 49.75 4.37 -21.63
C LYS A 78 48.71 3.90 -22.65
N ILE A 79 47.82 2.99 -22.25
CA ILE A 79 46.73 2.49 -23.11
C ILE A 79 45.82 3.65 -23.55
N GLN A 80 45.55 4.59 -22.65
CA GLN A 80 44.78 5.79 -22.95
C GLN A 80 45.47 6.70 -23.97
N GLU A 81 46.76 6.99 -23.80
CA GLU A 81 47.53 7.76 -24.78
C GLU A 81 47.59 7.06 -26.15
N GLU A 82 47.67 5.73 -26.14
CA GLU A 82 47.64 4.90 -27.35
C GLU A 82 46.30 5.05 -28.08
N LEU A 83 45.17 4.98 -27.37
CA LEU A 83 43.84 5.20 -27.94
C LEU A 83 43.73 6.57 -28.62
N GLY A 84 44.32 7.61 -28.00
CA GLY A 84 44.35 8.96 -28.56
C GLY A 84 45.20 9.07 -29.83
N ARG A 85 46.42 8.54 -29.79
CA ARG A 85 47.43 8.70 -30.86
C ARG A 85 47.34 7.65 -31.98
N ALA A 86 46.62 6.55 -31.76
CA ALA A 86 46.50 5.47 -32.75
C ALA A 86 45.86 5.98 -34.05
N LYS A 87 46.57 5.73 -35.16
CA LYS A 87 46.06 5.93 -36.54
C LYS A 87 45.38 4.69 -37.12
N GLY A 88 45.50 3.54 -36.44
CA GLY A 88 44.88 2.26 -36.84
C GLY A 88 43.62 1.94 -36.04
N LYS A 89 43.02 0.78 -36.34
CA LYS A 89 41.83 0.29 -35.64
C LYS A 89 42.19 -0.21 -34.24
N MET A 90 41.38 0.13 -33.25
CA MET A 90 41.58 -0.29 -31.87
C MET A 90 40.27 -0.68 -31.19
N LEU A 91 40.29 -1.83 -30.51
CA LEU A 91 39.29 -2.24 -29.54
C LEU A 91 39.85 -2.08 -28.13
N LEU A 92 39.21 -1.25 -27.32
CA LEU A 92 39.52 -1.12 -25.90
C LEU A 92 38.42 -1.79 -25.06
N VAL A 93 38.76 -2.83 -24.32
CA VAL A 93 37.83 -3.55 -23.43
C VAL A 93 38.04 -3.10 -22.00
N VAL A 94 36.97 -2.63 -21.34
CA VAL A 94 37.04 -2.02 -20.00
C VAL A 94 36.11 -2.77 -19.06
N SER A 95 36.63 -3.20 -17.91
CA SER A 95 35.76 -3.69 -16.83
C SER A 95 35.04 -2.53 -16.15
N GLY A 96 33.70 -2.61 -16.08
CA GLY A 96 32.86 -1.56 -15.53
C GLY A 96 33.12 -1.24 -14.06
N GLN A 97 33.59 -2.21 -13.27
CA GLN A 97 34.01 -1.99 -11.87
C GLN A 97 35.29 -1.15 -11.75
N THR A 98 36.08 -1.08 -12.82
CA THR A 98 37.34 -0.31 -12.88
C THR A 98 37.18 1.02 -13.61
N ALA A 99 35.98 1.33 -14.09
CA ALA A 99 35.66 2.57 -14.77
C ALA A 99 35.46 3.77 -13.80
N ASP A 100 35.41 3.53 -12.49
CA ASP A 100 35.34 4.59 -11.47
C ASP A 100 36.65 5.39 -11.32
N VAL A 101 37.73 4.94 -11.96
CA VAL A 101 39.08 5.52 -11.82
C VAL A 101 39.39 6.56 -12.89
N GLY A 102 38.51 7.56 -13.10
CA GLY A 102 38.86 8.82 -13.80
C GLY A 102 39.43 8.79 -15.23
N VAL A 103 39.44 7.64 -15.93
CA VAL A 103 40.09 7.50 -17.25
C VAL A 103 39.22 8.12 -18.35
N ASP A 104 39.86 8.73 -19.36
CA ASP A 104 39.19 9.43 -20.48
C ASP A 104 39.40 8.68 -21.80
N PHE A 105 38.28 8.32 -22.43
CA PHE A 105 38.22 7.53 -23.66
C PHE A 105 37.59 8.31 -24.82
N SER A 106 37.59 9.65 -24.76
CA SER A 106 36.92 10.52 -25.72
C SER A 106 37.42 10.45 -27.17
N SER A 107 38.51 9.72 -27.43
CA SER A 107 38.97 9.45 -28.80
C SER A 107 38.21 8.33 -29.51
N ALA A 108 37.31 7.62 -28.82
CA ALA A 108 36.48 6.58 -29.41
C ALA A 108 35.15 7.12 -29.96
N ASP A 109 34.69 6.52 -31.05
CA ASP A 109 33.49 6.91 -31.79
C ASP A 109 32.35 5.88 -31.70
N TYR A 110 32.61 4.74 -31.05
CA TYR A 110 31.61 3.68 -30.81
C TYR A 110 31.77 3.07 -29.41
N VAL A 111 30.64 2.86 -28.73
CA VAL A 111 30.57 2.21 -27.41
C VAL A 111 29.64 1.00 -27.47
N CYS A 112 30.15 -0.16 -27.06
CA CYS A 112 29.35 -1.37 -26.89
C CYS A 112 29.35 -1.82 -25.43
N PHE A 113 28.17 -2.11 -24.88
CA PHE A 113 28.05 -2.82 -23.61
C PHE A 113 27.84 -4.31 -23.90
N TYR A 114 28.79 -5.14 -23.47
CA TYR A 114 28.61 -6.60 -23.50
C TYR A 114 27.44 -7.00 -22.60
N ASN A 115 27.33 -6.38 -21.43
CA ASN A 115 26.20 -6.51 -20.53
C ASN A 115 26.03 -5.22 -19.70
N GLU A 116 24.82 -5.00 -19.21
CA GLU A 116 24.46 -3.74 -18.54
C GLU A 116 25.02 -3.64 -17.13
N PRO A 117 25.41 -2.43 -16.68
CA PRO A 117 25.59 -2.17 -15.27
C PRO A 117 24.22 -2.14 -14.56
N TRP A 118 24.20 -2.34 -13.24
CA TRP A 118 22.97 -2.43 -12.45
C TRP A 118 22.08 -1.17 -12.42
N THR A 119 22.55 -0.04 -12.96
CA THR A 119 21.79 1.22 -13.03
C THR A 119 22.10 1.98 -14.33
N GLU A 120 21.09 2.69 -14.85
CA GLU A 120 21.25 3.60 -16.00
C GLU A 120 22.22 4.77 -15.70
N TYR A 121 22.36 5.16 -14.42
CA TYR A 121 23.33 6.17 -14.02
C TYR A 121 24.78 5.69 -14.16
N ASN A 122 25.06 4.44 -13.75
CA ASN A 122 26.37 3.84 -13.94
C ASN A 122 26.68 3.70 -15.44
N LYS A 123 25.68 3.34 -16.26
CA LYS A 123 25.81 3.29 -17.72
C LYS A 123 26.16 4.65 -18.30
N ARG A 124 25.46 5.72 -17.87
CA ARG A 124 25.75 7.10 -18.29
C ARG A 124 27.12 7.59 -17.83
N GLN A 125 27.56 7.19 -16.63
CA GLN A 125 28.89 7.50 -16.12
C GLN A 125 29.98 6.81 -16.95
N GLN A 126 29.74 5.57 -17.40
CA GLN A 126 30.64 4.85 -18.31
C GLN A 126 30.64 5.51 -19.70
N THR A 127 29.47 5.81 -20.26
CA THR A 127 29.34 6.51 -21.55
C THR A 127 29.96 7.91 -21.52
N SER A 128 29.87 8.65 -20.41
CA SER A 128 30.48 9.99 -20.29
C SER A 128 32.01 9.98 -20.21
N ARG A 129 32.65 8.82 -20.09
CA ARG A 129 34.10 8.68 -20.29
C ARG A 129 34.48 8.75 -21.76
N VAL A 130 33.54 8.41 -22.65
CA VAL A 130 33.72 8.47 -24.10
C VAL A 130 33.09 9.75 -24.67
N TYR A 131 31.91 10.12 -24.18
CA TYR A 131 31.24 11.35 -24.58
C TYR A 131 31.73 12.57 -23.77
N ARG A 132 32.33 13.56 -24.45
CA ARG A 132 32.64 14.88 -23.88
C ARG A 132 32.01 16.01 -24.71
N PRO A 133 31.56 17.11 -24.08
CA PRO A 133 31.07 18.28 -24.81
C PRO A 133 32.14 18.82 -25.77
N GLY A 134 31.81 18.96 -27.06
CA GLY A 134 32.74 19.45 -28.10
C GLY A 134 33.30 18.38 -29.05
N LEU A 135 32.80 17.14 -29.01
CA LEU A 135 33.06 16.13 -30.03
C LEU A 135 32.60 16.60 -31.41
N SER A 136 33.39 16.32 -32.44
CA SER A 136 33.10 16.67 -33.84
C SER A 136 32.28 15.62 -34.59
N HIS A 137 31.95 14.51 -33.95
CA HIS A 137 31.21 13.37 -34.52
C HIS A 137 30.21 12.80 -33.51
N ASP A 138 29.16 12.15 -34.02
CA ASP A 138 28.19 11.44 -33.19
C ASP A 138 28.85 10.23 -32.49
N LEU A 139 28.35 9.89 -31.30
CA LEU A 139 28.76 8.70 -30.56
C LEU A 139 27.66 7.64 -30.64
N MET A 140 27.96 6.49 -31.23
CA MET A 140 27.03 5.36 -31.26
C MET A 140 27.19 4.51 -29.99
N VAL A 141 26.08 4.26 -29.29
CA VAL A 141 26.06 3.46 -28.05
C VAL A 141 25.10 2.29 -28.22
N VAL A 142 25.63 1.07 -28.14
CA VAL A 142 24.84 -0.17 -28.25
C VAL A 142 24.98 -1.02 -27.00
N THR A 143 23.97 -1.85 -26.73
CA THR A 143 23.94 -2.75 -25.57
C THR A 143 23.45 -4.11 -26.00
N SER A 144 24.23 -5.15 -25.69
CA SER A 144 23.88 -6.52 -26.03
C SER A 144 23.07 -7.16 -24.92
N ILE A 145 21.85 -7.61 -25.23
CA ILE A 145 20.91 -8.23 -24.30
C ILE A 145 20.46 -9.56 -24.90
N ALA A 146 20.61 -10.66 -24.15
CA ALA A 146 20.14 -11.97 -24.59
C ALA A 146 18.64 -12.16 -24.34
N ASN A 147 17.85 -12.24 -25.40
CA ASN A 147 16.39 -12.44 -25.34
C ASN A 147 16.01 -13.81 -24.74
N GLY A 148 14.91 -13.86 -23.99
CA GLY A 148 14.42 -15.07 -23.33
C GLY A 148 15.30 -15.55 -22.17
N THR A 149 16.20 -14.69 -21.67
CA THR A 149 17.13 -14.99 -20.58
C THR A 149 16.96 -14.04 -19.40
N ILE A 150 17.69 -14.30 -18.32
CA ILE A 150 17.73 -13.42 -17.14
C ILE A 150 18.19 -11.99 -17.51
N GLU A 151 18.99 -11.82 -18.56
CA GLU A 151 19.44 -10.48 -18.99
C GLU A 151 18.30 -9.58 -19.48
N GLU A 152 17.27 -10.14 -20.10
CA GLU A 152 16.07 -9.40 -20.52
C GLU A 152 15.32 -8.85 -19.28
N GLY A 153 15.12 -9.69 -18.26
CA GLY A 153 14.53 -9.26 -16.99
C GLY A 153 15.39 -8.23 -16.23
N ILE A 154 16.72 -8.33 -16.31
CA ILE A 154 17.64 -7.33 -15.74
C ILE A 154 17.49 -6.00 -16.49
N HIS A 155 17.42 -6.02 -17.82
CA HIS A 155 17.23 -4.82 -18.63
C HIS A 155 15.92 -4.10 -18.27
N GLU A 156 14.81 -4.81 -18.27
CA GLU A 156 13.49 -4.27 -17.89
C GLU A 156 13.52 -3.66 -16.49
N TYR A 157 14.15 -4.35 -15.54
CA TYR A 157 14.27 -3.88 -14.16
C TYR A 157 15.11 -2.59 -14.03
N ILE A 158 16.21 -2.48 -14.78
CA ILE A 158 17.03 -1.26 -14.85
C ILE A 158 16.21 -0.09 -15.42
N GLN A 159 15.43 -0.32 -16.48
CA GLN A 159 14.57 0.70 -17.08
C GLN A 159 13.48 1.16 -16.10
N LEU A 160 12.82 0.23 -15.40
CA LEU A 160 11.80 0.57 -14.38
C LEU A 160 12.40 1.39 -13.24
N LYS A 161 13.56 1.00 -12.72
CA LYS A 161 14.31 1.78 -11.72
C LYS A 161 14.64 3.18 -12.22
N TYR A 162 15.14 3.29 -13.44
CA TYR A 162 15.51 4.57 -14.02
C TYR A 162 14.31 5.48 -14.24
N GLN A 163 13.20 4.96 -14.75
CA GLN A 163 11.96 5.71 -14.92
C GLN A 163 11.43 6.22 -13.58
N ALA A 164 11.49 5.40 -12.52
CA ALA A 164 11.14 5.84 -11.17
C ALA A 164 12.02 7.03 -10.73
N ILE A 165 13.34 6.95 -10.91
CA ILE A 165 14.26 8.05 -10.55
C ILE A 165 14.03 9.29 -11.42
N GLN A 166 13.79 9.15 -12.73
CA GLN A 166 13.52 10.29 -13.62
C GLN A 166 12.22 11.00 -13.29
N LYS A 167 11.20 10.26 -12.87
CA LYS A 167 9.94 10.82 -12.37
C LYS A 167 10.15 11.62 -11.09
N VAL A 168 11.09 11.20 -10.23
CA VAL A 168 11.53 11.98 -9.06
C VAL A 168 12.25 13.27 -9.49
N LEU A 169 13.12 13.22 -10.50
CA LEU A 169 13.96 14.37 -10.87
C LEU A 169 13.28 15.45 -11.73
N LYS A 170 12.29 15.11 -12.56
CA LYS A 170 11.71 16.04 -13.56
C LYS A 170 10.39 16.71 -13.16
N GLY A 171 9.72 16.23 -12.10
CA GLY A 171 8.40 16.73 -11.67
C GLY A 171 7.24 16.35 -12.60
N ILE A 172 6.00 16.37 -12.08
CA ILE A 172 4.76 16.05 -12.81
C ILE A 172 3.72 17.17 -12.54
N PRO A 173 2.92 17.60 -13.54
CA PRO A 173 1.82 18.54 -13.31
C PRO A 173 0.79 18.00 -12.31
N ILE A 174 0.24 18.90 -11.49
CA ILE A 174 -0.70 18.60 -10.39
C ILE A 174 -2.12 19.10 -10.70
N THR A 175 -3.13 18.40 -10.19
CA THR A 175 -4.56 18.70 -10.38
C THR A 175 -5.06 19.77 -9.41
N GLU A 176 -6.21 20.40 -9.69
CA GLU A 176 -6.79 21.48 -8.86
C GLU A 176 -7.10 21.04 -7.42
N ILE A 177 -7.54 19.80 -7.23
CA ILE A 177 -7.79 19.22 -5.90
C ILE A 177 -6.49 19.07 -5.11
N GLU A 178 -5.39 18.66 -5.77
CA GLU A 178 -4.07 18.57 -5.13
C GLU A 178 -3.51 19.96 -4.77
N GLN A 179 -3.82 21.01 -5.55
CA GLN A 179 -3.46 22.38 -5.23
C GLN A 179 -4.20 22.92 -4.00
N GLU A 180 -5.50 22.65 -3.88
CA GLU A 180 -6.29 23.06 -2.73
C GLU A 180 -5.87 22.32 -1.46
N ILE A 181 -5.47 21.04 -1.59
CA ILE A 181 -4.93 20.24 -0.50
C ILE A 181 -3.59 20.78 -0.01
N LEU A 182 -2.67 21.18 -0.90
CA LEU A 182 -1.39 21.78 -0.50
C LEU A 182 -1.59 23.08 0.29
N ARG A 183 -2.52 23.95 -0.15
CA ARG A 183 -2.90 25.18 0.58
C ARG A 183 -3.48 24.89 1.95
N SER A 184 -4.24 23.80 2.09
CA SER A 184 -4.80 23.39 3.38
C SER A 184 -3.75 22.81 4.33
N ALA A 185 -2.72 22.13 3.79
CA ALA A 185 -1.61 21.55 4.54
C ALA A 185 -0.60 22.61 5.02
N GLU A 186 -0.36 23.68 4.25
CA GLU A 186 0.48 24.82 4.66
C GLU A 186 -0.01 25.51 5.95
N ASN A 187 -1.30 25.40 6.27
CA ASN A 187 -1.90 26.00 7.47
C ASN A 187 -1.75 25.13 8.74
N GLN A 188 -1.27 23.89 8.63
CA GLN A 188 -0.95 23.04 9.78
C GLN A 188 0.55 23.13 10.05
N LYS A 189 0.94 23.77 11.17
CA LYS A 189 2.33 23.80 11.61
C LYS A 189 2.82 22.37 11.89
N THR A 190 3.58 21.80 10.96
CA THR A 190 4.51 20.70 11.23
C THR A 190 5.74 20.85 10.33
N GLN A 191 6.88 20.42 10.86
CA GLN A 191 8.27 20.66 10.45
C GLN A 191 8.56 20.58 8.94
N ASP A 192 9.54 21.41 8.54
CA ASP A 192 10.26 21.42 7.27
C ASP A 192 10.44 20.03 6.66
N ILE A 193 9.84 19.83 5.49
CA ILE A 193 10.25 18.80 4.55
C ILE A 193 10.32 19.45 3.16
N GLU A 194 11.37 20.23 2.92
CA GLU A 194 11.80 20.55 1.56
C GLU A 194 12.40 19.29 0.94
N GLY A 195 11.54 18.50 0.29
CA GLY A 195 11.96 17.33 -0.47
C GLY A 195 10.90 16.25 -0.62
N ASP A 196 9.61 16.59 -0.67
CA ASP A 196 8.59 15.54 -0.53
C ASP A 196 7.21 15.90 -1.12
N VAL A 197 7.13 16.09 -2.44
CA VAL A 197 5.82 16.22 -3.12
C VAL A 197 5.38 14.90 -3.77
N MET A 198 6.31 14.05 -4.22
CA MET A 198 5.99 12.78 -4.89
C MET A 198 5.93 11.56 -3.96
N LEU A 199 6.79 11.48 -2.93
CA LEU A 199 6.64 10.54 -1.82
C LEU A 199 5.36 10.88 -1.06
N ALA A 200 5.09 12.17 -0.85
CA ALA A 200 3.77 12.64 -0.45
C ALA A 200 2.68 12.18 -1.43
N LYS A 201 2.81 12.25 -2.77
CA LYS A 201 1.76 11.73 -3.70
C LYS A 201 1.58 10.21 -3.67
N GLU A 202 2.63 9.39 -3.66
CA GLU A 202 2.50 7.92 -3.55
C GLU A 202 1.97 7.50 -2.17
N TRP A 203 2.41 8.18 -1.12
CA TRP A 203 1.84 8.06 0.22
C TRP A 203 0.36 8.49 0.23
N LEU A 204 0.04 9.67 -0.29
CA LEU A 204 -1.33 10.22 -0.40
C LEU A 204 -2.22 9.27 -1.22
N ASN A 205 -1.71 8.68 -2.31
CA ASN A 205 -2.46 7.80 -3.21
C ASN A 205 -2.56 6.34 -2.73
N SER A 206 -1.89 5.97 -1.63
CA SER A 206 -2.13 4.66 -1.03
C SER A 206 -3.61 4.52 -0.62
N PRO A 207 -4.24 3.36 -0.85
CA PRO A 207 -5.65 3.13 -0.48
C PRO A 207 -5.93 3.49 0.99
N GLN A 208 -4.97 3.22 1.88
CA GLN A 208 -5.06 3.53 3.31
C GLN A 208 -5.13 5.04 3.58
N ASN A 209 -4.28 5.85 2.95
CA ASN A 209 -4.23 7.28 3.20
C ASN A 209 -5.37 8.02 2.50
N ARG A 210 -5.79 7.57 1.32
CA ARG A 210 -7.04 8.04 0.68
C ARG A 210 -8.24 7.77 1.58
N LEU A 211 -8.36 6.55 2.12
CA LEU A 211 -9.44 6.21 3.03
C LEU A 211 -9.41 7.06 4.31
N HIS A 212 -8.23 7.31 4.88
CA HIS A 212 -8.09 8.20 6.03
C HIS A 212 -8.53 9.64 5.71
N ARG A 213 -8.20 10.15 4.52
CA ARG A 213 -8.66 11.46 4.05
C ARG A 213 -10.17 11.50 3.88
N PHE A 214 -10.77 10.46 3.28
CA PHE A 214 -12.22 10.36 3.19
C PHE A 214 -12.89 10.39 4.55
N PHE A 215 -12.38 9.65 5.54
CA PHE A 215 -12.91 9.75 6.92
C PHE A 215 -12.80 11.16 7.50
N GLY A 216 -11.74 11.90 7.18
CA GLY A 216 -11.60 13.30 7.57
C GLY A 216 -12.64 14.21 6.91
N LEU A 217 -12.84 14.06 5.58
CA LEU A 217 -13.81 14.84 4.81
C LEU A 217 -15.26 14.53 5.19
N THR A 218 -15.54 13.28 5.58
CA THR A 218 -16.90 12.83 5.90
C THR A 218 -17.22 12.92 7.39
N LYS A 219 -16.28 13.38 8.22
CA LYS A 219 -16.48 13.50 9.66
C LYS A 219 -17.57 14.53 9.99
N GLU A 220 -18.58 14.09 10.73
CA GLU A 220 -19.72 14.89 11.21
C GLU A 220 -20.47 15.71 10.14
N ILE A 221 -20.36 15.35 8.85
CA ILE A 221 -21.02 16.09 7.77
C ILE A 221 -22.52 15.81 7.66
N GLY A 222 -22.98 14.67 8.22
CA GLY A 222 -24.35 14.20 8.16
C GLY A 222 -24.72 13.45 6.88
N GLU A 223 -25.73 12.59 6.97
CA GLU A 223 -26.12 11.66 5.92
C GLU A 223 -26.43 12.33 4.58
N GLN A 224 -27.10 13.49 4.59
CA GLN A 224 -27.43 14.20 3.34
C GLN A 224 -26.16 14.62 2.57
N ASN A 225 -25.15 15.13 3.27
CA ASN A 225 -23.88 15.52 2.64
C ASN A 225 -23.02 14.30 2.34
N PHE A 226 -23.08 13.27 3.19
CA PHE A 226 -22.41 12.01 2.94
C PHE A 226 -22.95 11.33 1.67
N HIS A 227 -24.25 11.38 1.44
CA HIS A 227 -24.85 10.88 0.21
C HIS A 227 -24.35 11.64 -1.03
N LYS A 228 -24.24 12.97 -0.97
CA LYS A 228 -23.64 13.77 -2.06
C LYS A 228 -22.19 13.38 -2.31
N PHE A 229 -21.41 13.23 -1.24
CA PHE A 229 -20.04 12.74 -1.31
C PHE A 229 -19.97 11.36 -1.98
N LEU A 230 -20.89 10.44 -1.67
CA LEU A 230 -20.93 9.12 -2.30
C LEU A 230 -21.36 9.15 -3.77
N LEU A 231 -22.15 10.13 -4.21
CA LEU A 231 -22.47 10.30 -5.63
C LEU A 231 -21.24 10.68 -6.46
N GLU A 232 -20.29 11.41 -5.86
CA GLU A 232 -19.07 11.87 -6.52
C GLU A 232 -17.91 10.88 -6.34
N HIS A 233 -17.78 10.28 -5.16
CA HIS A 233 -16.60 9.51 -4.73
C HIS A 233 -16.91 8.08 -4.29
N GLY A 234 -18.14 7.60 -4.43
CA GLY A 234 -18.59 6.31 -3.87
C GLY A 234 -17.80 5.10 -4.37
N ASP A 235 -17.50 5.04 -5.67
CA ASP A 235 -16.69 3.97 -6.26
C ASP A 235 -15.24 4.03 -5.77
N GLU A 236 -14.63 5.22 -5.80
CA GLU A 236 -13.26 5.45 -5.31
C GLU A 236 -13.11 5.10 -3.83
N TYR A 237 -14.10 5.47 -3.02
CA TYR A 237 -14.18 5.16 -1.60
C TYR A 237 -14.24 3.65 -1.38
N ALA A 238 -15.09 2.93 -2.13
CA ALA A 238 -15.18 1.48 -2.08
C ALA A 238 -13.87 0.79 -2.54
N ASP A 239 -13.24 1.30 -3.58
CA ASP A 239 -11.98 0.78 -4.12
C ASP A 239 -10.82 0.96 -3.13
N CYS A 240 -10.83 2.04 -2.32
CA CYS A 240 -9.84 2.22 -1.27
C CYS A 240 -9.92 1.11 -0.21
N TYR A 241 -11.13 0.72 0.21
CA TYR A 241 -11.28 -0.45 1.08
C TYR A 241 -10.80 -1.74 0.41
N GLN A 242 -11.11 -1.94 -0.87
CA GLN A 242 -10.68 -3.14 -1.61
C GLN A 242 -9.15 -3.21 -1.74
N GLY A 243 -8.49 -2.08 -1.99
CA GLY A 243 -7.03 -2.00 -2.10
C GLY A 243 -6.29 -2.23 -0.78
N ILE A 244 -6.94 -2.01 0.36
CA ILE A 244 -6.40 -2.40 1.68
C ILE A 244 -6.56 -3.93 1.88
N GLY A 245 -7.62 -4.51 1.31
CA GLY A 245 -7.90 -5.94 1.40
C GLY A 245 -8.24 -6.40 2.82
N SER A 246 -7.84 -7.62 3.18
CA SER A 246 -8.08 -8.18 4.52
C SER A 246 -7.07 -7.72 5.58
N LEU A 247 -6.16 -6.80 5.23
CA LEU A 247 -5.23 -6.21 6.17
C LEU A 247 -5.81 -4.90 6.73
N GLY A 248 -5.12 -4.28 7.68
CA GLY A 248 -5.46 -2.92 8.10
C GLY A 248 -6.45 -2.83 9.26
N PHE A 249 -6.69 -1.58 9.68
CA PHE A 249 -7.48 -1.25 10.86
C PHE A 249 -8.93 -1.74 10.75
N GLN A 250 -9.58 -1.55 9.59
CA GLN A 250 -10.99 -1.86 9.37
C GLN A 250 -11.23 -3.38 9.40
N SER A 251 -10.37 -4.15 8.75
CA SER A 251 -10.40 -5.61 8.76
C SER A 251 -10.18 -6.16 10.18
N ASN A 252 -9.23 -5.59 10.92
CA ASN A 252 -9.01 -5.92 12.33
C ASN A 252 -10.20 -5.53 13.21
N THR A 253 -10.89 -4.41 12.93
CA THR A 253 -12.16 -4.08 13.59
C THR A 253 -13.22 -5.14 13.33
N GLY A 254 -13.36 -5.62 12.09
CA GLY A 254 -14.28 -6.72 11.76
C GLY A 254 -13.98 -7.99 12.56
N ARG A 255 -12.71 -8.38 12.67
CA ARG A 255 -12.25 -9.55 13.45
C ARG A 255 -12.53 -9.42 14.94
N VAL A 256 -12.20 -8.26 15.52
CA VAL A 256 -12.43 -7.96 16.93
C VAL A 256 -13.93 -8.02 17.24
N VAL A 257 -14.75 -7.30 16.48
CA VAL A 257 -16.20 -7.28 16.67
C VAL A 257 -16.81 -8.67 16.46
N GLY A 258 -16.41 -9.38 15.41
CA GLY A 258 -16.88 -10.75 15.15
C GLY A 258 -16.54 -11.71 16.29
N SER A 259 -15.36 -11.57 16.89
CA SER A 259 -14.94 -12.37 18.05
C SER A 259 -15.74 -12.01 19.31
N LEU A 260 -16.03 -10.73 19.54
CA LEU A 260 -16.88 -10.28 20.63
C LEU A 260 -18.31 -10.81 20.48
N ILE A 261 -18.90 -10.75 19.28
CA ILE A 261 -20.22 -11.34 19.01
C ILE A 261 -20.19 -12.84 19.30
N GLY A 262 -19.18 -13.57 18.81
CA GLY A 262 -19.04 -15.00 19.08
C GLY A 262 -18.94 -15.34 20.58
N LYS A 263 -18.18 -14.54 21.35
CA LYS A 263 -18.10 -14.69 22.81
C LYS A 263 -19.46 -14.43 23.49
N MET A 264 -20.15 -13.35 23.13
CA MET A 264 -21.48 -13.02 23.68
C MET A 264 -22.55 -14.06 23.34
N VAL A 265 -22.60 -14.55 22.09
CA VAL A 265 -23.55 -15.61 21.69
C VAL A 265 -23.37 -16.86 22.55
N ARG A 266 -22.12 -17.28 22.76
CA ARG A 266 -21.79 -18.43 23.59
C ARG A 266 -22.20 -18.23 25.05
N GLU A 267 -21.90 -17.07 25.63
CA GLU A 267 -22.20 -16.78 27.03
C GLU A 267 -23.69 -16.59 27.30
N LYS A 268 -24.44 -16.04 26.33
CA LYS A 268 -25.90 -15.97 26.38
C LYS A 268 -26.59 -17.31 26.12
N GLY A 269 -25.84 -18.37 25.79
CA GLY A 269 -26.40 -19.69 25.47
C GLY A 269 -27.27 -19.68 24.20
N GLN A 270 -27.04 -18.75 23.28
CA GLN A 270 -27.80 -18.63 22.04
C GLN A 270 -27.33 -19.64 21.01
N LYS A 271 -28.26 -20.20 20.24
CA LYS A 271 -27.94 -21.08 19.11
C LYS A 271 -27.52 -20.26 17.90
N THR A 272 -26.35 -20.56 17.35
CA THR A 272 -25.74 -19.79 16.26
C THR A 272 -26.66 -19.67 15.03
N GLU A 273 -27.41 -20.72 14.72
CA GLU A 273 -28.33 -20.80 13.60
C GLU A 273 -29.62 -19.97 13.78
N GLU A 274 -29.93 -19.54 14.99
CA GLU A 274 -31.12 -18.72 15.30
C GLU A 274 -30.77 -17.22 15.47
N VAL A 275 -29.48 -16.89 15.59
CA VAL A 275 -29.02 -15.50 15.75
C VAL A 275 -29.19 -14.71 14.45
N SER A 276 -29.68 -13.49 14.57
CA SER A 276 -29.77 -12.50 13.50
C SER A 276 -28.82 -11.32 13.78
N ILE A 277 -27.94 -11.03 12.81
CA ILE A 277 -26.89 -10.01 12.94
C ILE A 277 -27.06 -8.98 11.83
N LEU A 278 -27.12 -7.71 12.19
CA LEU A 278 -27.10 -6.60 11.25
C LEU A 278 -25.77 -5.85 11.32
N ASP A 279 -25.15 -5.67 10.16
CA ASP A 279 -23.96 -4.86 9.97
C ASP A 279 -24.37 -3.50 9.40
N LEU A 280 -24.44 -2.48 10.27
CA LEU A 280 -24.89 -1.12 9.98
C LEU A 280 -23.71 -0.26 9.51
N ALA A 281 -23.52 -0.21 8.20
CA ALA A 281 -22.63 0.74 7.50
C ALA A 281 -21.16 0.68 7.93
N SER A 282 -20.64 -0.53 8.16
CA SER A 282 -19.21 -0.72 8.49
C SER A 282 -18.27 -0.65 7.29
N GLY A 283 -18.78 -0.33 6.09
CA GLY A 283 -18.05 -0.35 4.83
C GLY A 283 -18.42 -1.58 3.98
N PRO A 284 -17.53 -2.06 3.09
CA PRO A 284 -17.82 -3.15 2.17
C PRO A 284 -17.85 -4.52 2.87
N GLU A 285 -18.95 -4.79 3.56
CA GLU A 285 -19.26 -6.04 4.26
C GLU A 285 -18.15 -6.41 5.27
N ILE A 286 -17.58 -5.41 5.97
CA ILE A 286 -16.40 -5.61 6.83
C ILE A 286 -16.67 -6.65 7.92
N LEU A 287 -17.81 -6.58 8.63
CA LEU A 287 -18.11 -7.59 9.63
C LEU A 287 -18.29 -8.98 8.99
N LYS A 288 -19.07 -9.07 7.93
CA LYS A 288 -19.39 -10.34 7.27
C LYS A 288 -18.16 -11.04 6.68
N LYS A 289 -17.17 -10.28 6.20
CA LYS A 289 -15.89 -10.82 5.70
C LYS A 289 -15.03 -11.44 6.80
N HIS A 290 -15.13 -10.95 8.03
CA HIS A 290 -14.20 -11.28 9.12
C HIS A 290 -14.83 -12.00 10.33
N ILE A 291 -16.15 -12.07 10.40
CA ILE A 291 -16.86 -12.84 11.43
C ILE A 291 -16.59 -14.35 11.23
N PRO A 292 -16.61 -15.17 12.31
CA PRO A 292 -16.47 -16.63 12.19
C PRO A 292 -17.48 -17.23 11.21
N ASP A 293 -17.06 -18.27 10.46
CA ASP A 293 -17.83 -18.80 9.32
C ASP A 293 -19.27 -19.20 9.68
N GLN A 294 -19.48 -19.75 10.86
CA GLN A 294 -20.79 -20.16 11.37
C GLN A 294 -21.83 -19.01 11.43
N PHE A 295 -21.37 -17.75 11.51
CA PHE A 295 -22.23 -16.57 11.54
C PHE A 295 -22.37 -15.87 10.18
N LYS A 296 -21.55 -16.19 9.17
CA LYS A 296 -21.54 -15.43 7.90
C LYS A 296 -22.89 -15.38 7.20
N SER A 297 -23.65 -16.48 7.22
CA SER A 297 -25.00 -16.54 6.64
C SER A 297 -26.06 -15.79 7.48
N ARG A 298 -25.72 -15.43 8.71
CA ARG A 298 -26.59 -14.73 9.67
C ARG A 298 -26.43 -13.21 9.62
N VAL A 299 -25.42 -12.72 8.90
CA VAL A 299 -25.16 -11.28 8.74
C VAL A 299 -25.94 -10.72 7.56
N ILE A 300 -26.76 -9.71 7.84
CA ILE A 300 -27.32 -8.79 6.85
C ILE A 300 -26.40 -7.57 6.82
N SER A 301 -25.84 -7.25 5.65
CA SER A 301 -24.99 -6.06 5.50
C SER A 301 -25.77 -4.90 4.91
N LEU A 302 -25.81 -3.78 5.61
CA LEU A 302 -26.49 -2.56 5.18
C LEU A 302 -25.48 -1.45 5.00
N ASP A 303 -25.52 -0.76 3.86
CA ASP A 303 -24.68 0.41 3.61
C ASP A 303 -25.42 1.38 2.67
N LEU A 304 -25.13 2.67 2.79
CA LEU A 304 -25.68 3.69 1.90
C LEU A 304 -24.98 3.67 0.53
N ASN A 305 -23.71 3.26 0.48
CA ASN A 305 -22.92 3.20 -0.73
C ASN A 305 -23.16 1.87 -1.50
N PRO A 306 -23.85 1.87 -2.65
CA PRO A 306 -24.03 0.63 -3.43
C PRO A 306 -22.71 0.03 -3.92
N ALA A 307 -21.66 0.83 -4.13
CA ALA A 307 -20.36 0.35 -4.59
C ALA A 307 -19.65 -0.57 -3.57
N HIS A 308 -20.09 -0.56 -2.31
CA HIS A 308 -19.62 -1.50 -1.29
C HIS A 308 -20.08 -2.95 -1.54
N PHE A 309 -21.12 -3.15 -2.34
CA PHE A 309 -21.69 -4.46 -2.63
C PHE A 309 -21.32 -4.95 -4.03
N LYS A 310 -20.07 -5.42 -4.20
CA LYS A 310 -19.64 -6.11 -5.43
C LYS A 310 -19.79 -7.64 -5.32
N GLY A 311 -19.97 -8.33 -6.45
CA GLY A 311 -20.05 -9.80 -6.52
C GLY A 311 -21.46 -10.40 -6.31
N ARG A 312 -21.54 -11.72 -6.15
CA ARG A 312 -22.81 -12.49 -6.12
C ARG A 312 -23.79 -12.01 -5.02
N ALA A 313 -25.08 -12.19 -5.28
CA ALA A 313 -26.16 -11.85 -4.36
C ALA A 313 -26.00 -12.53 -2.99
N GLY A 314 -26.27 -11.78 -1.93
CA GLY A 314 -26.31 -12.24 -0.55
C GLY A 314 -27.20 -11.31 0.28
N ASN A 315 -27.32 -11.56 1.58
CA ASN A 315 -28.10 -10.71 2.50
C ASN A 315 -27.50 -9.30 2.60
N ARG A 316 -27.93 -8.40 1.71
CA ARG A 316 -27.40 -7.05 1.52
C ARG A 316 -28.55 -6.05 1.33
N ILE A 317 -28.40 -4.85 1.87
CA ILE A 317 -29.41 -3.79 1.79
C ILE A 317 -28.70 -2.47 1.48
N VAL A 318 -29.10 -1.80 0.38
CA VAL A 318 -28.67 -0.42 0.11
C VAL A 318 -29.70 0.53 0.73
N ALA A 319 -29.39 1.10 1.89
CA ALA A 319 -30.30 1.98 2.61
C ALA A 319 -29.57 2.89 3.61
N SER A 320 -30.29 3.90 4.07
CA SER A 320 -29.90 4.73 5.20
C SER A 320 -29.87 3.91 6.50
N PHE A 321 -28.78 4.03 7.28
CA PHE A 321 -28.73 3.48 8.65
C PHE A 321 -29.52 4.36 9.65
N SER A 322 -29.96 5.55 9.24
CA SER A 322 -30.89 6.40 10.00
C SER A 322 -32.35 5.98 9.79
N LYS A 323 -32.62 5.14 8.77
CA LYS A 323 -33.93 4.57 8.46
C LYS A 323 -33.78 3.18 7.84
N VAL A 324 -33.52 2.21 8.71
CA VAL A 324 -33.25 0.82 8.37
C VAL A 324 -34.54 0.13 7.91
N PRO A 325 -34.58 -0.49 6.72
CA PRO A 325 -35.79 -1.11 6.17
C PRO A 325 -36.00 -2.53 6.75
N LEU A 326 -35.90 -2.67 8.08
CA LEU A 326 -36.19 -3.88 8.82
C LEU A 326 -37.31 -3.62 9.84
N GLY A 327 -38.05 -4.67 10.18
CA GLY A 327 -39.10 -4.60 11.19
C GLY A 327 -38.55 -4.26 12.58
N ASP A 328 -39.43 -3.75 13.44
CA ASP A 328 -39.10 -3.50 14.84
C ASP A 328 -38.68 -4.82 15.53
N LYS A 329 -37.69 -4.74 16.42
CA LYS A 329 -37.25 -5.88 17.25
C LYS A 329 -36.93 -7.13 16.41
N SER A 330 -36.28 -6.94 15.28
CA SER A 330 -35.99 -7.98 14.31
C SER A 330 -34.59 -8.58 14.44
N VAL A 331 -33.65 -7.90 15.10
CA VAL A 331 -32.24 -8.33 15.16
C VAL A 331 -31.74 -8.58 16.59
N ASP A 332 -30.88 -9.58 16.76
CA ASP A 332 -30.24 -9.90 18.05
C ASP A 332 -28.99 -9.06 18.27
N TYR A 333 -28.21 -8.83 17.20
CA TYR A 333 -26.98 -8.04 17.24
C TYR A 333 -26.97 -6.98 16.15
N ALA A 334 -26.56 -5.76 16.49
CA ALA A 334 -26.37 -4.66 15.54
C ALA A 334 -24.94 -4.10 15.67
N ASN A 335 -24.15 -4.19 14.60
CA ASN A 335 -22.82 -3.62 14.53
C ASN A 335 -22.86 -2.24 13.85
N LEU A 336 -22.57 -1.18 14.59
CA LEU A 336 -22.45 0.20 14.10
C LEU A 336 -20.98 0.65 14.18
N SER A 337 -20.07 -0.17 13.66
CA SER A 337 -18.64 0.13 13.62
C SER A 337 -18.29 1.01 12.44
N LEU A 338 -17.30 1.90 12.60
CA LEU A 338 -16.76 2.73 11.51
C LEU A 338 -17.81 3.62 10.82
N ALA A 339 -18.93 3.89 11.50
CA ALA A 339 -20.11 4.52 10.93
C ALA A 339 -20.47 5.81 11.66
N LEU A 340 -20.66 5.72 12.98
CA LEU A 340 -21.22 6.80 13.79
C LEU A 340 -20.50 8.18 13.64
N HIS A 341 -19.22 8.18 13.27
CA HIS A 341 -18.41 9.38 13.10
C HIS A 341 -18.83 10.32 11.95
N TYR A 342 -19.51 9.85 10.91
CA TYR A 342 -20.02 10.74 9.85
C TYR A 342 -21.34 11.44 10.22
N THR A 343 -22.04 10.94 11.25
CA THR A 343 -23.34 11.48 11.65
C THR A 343 -23.19 12.87 12.23
N ARG A 344 -24.15 13.75 11.92
CA ARG A 344 -24.13 15.13 12.39
C ARG A 344 -24.77 15.28 13.77
N LEU A 345 -24.18 16.13 14.60
CA LEU A 345 -24.74 16.50 15.91
C LEU A 345 -24.42 17.96 16.21
N VAL A 346 -25.34 18.86 15.88
CA VAL A 346 -25.21 20.30 16.14
C VAL A 346 -26.46 20.78 16.88
N PRO A 347 -26.51 20.62 18.22
CA PRO A 347 -27.70 20.94 19.01
C PRO A 347 -28.15 22.41 18.88
N SER A 348 -27.22 23.34 18.72
CA SER A 348 -27.51 24.77 18.49
C SER A 348 -28.26 25.05 17.19
N ARG A 349 -28.28 24.11 16.24
CA ARG A 349 -29.03 24.18 14.98
C ARG A 349 -30.20 23.19 14.92
N ASN A 350 -30.54 22.55 16.04
CA ASN A 350 -31.52 21.47 16.10
C ASN A 350 -31.21 20.26 15.19
N GLU A 351 -29.93 19.98 14.99
CA GLU A 351 -29.47 18.84 14.17
C GLU A 351 -29.05 17.68 15.08
N TYR A 352 -29.85 16.61 15.11
CA TYR A 352 -29.75 15.49 16.05
C TYR A 352 -29.54 14.12 15.37
N GLU A 353 -28.86 14.08 14.23
CA GLU A 353 -28.75 12.86 13.40
C GLU A 353 -28.12 11.69 14.16
N ARG A 354 -27.04 11.93 14.91
CA ARG A 354 -26.41 10.90 15.74
C ARG A 354 -27.37 10.25 16.75
N LEU A 355 -28.23 11.07 17.35
CA LEU A 355 -29.26 10.61 18.28
C LEU A 355 -30.29 9.74 17.55
N LYS A 356 -30.75 10.19 16.37
CA LYS A 356 -31.71 9.45 15.53
C LYS A 356 -31.18 8.07 15.14
N VAL A 357 -29.89 7.95 14.82
CA VAL A 357 -29.26 6.66 14.50
C VAL A 357 -29.28 5.71 15.71
N LEU A 358 -29.05 6.21 16.93
CA LEU A 358 -29.12 5.38 18.13
C LEU A 358 -30.56 4.96 18.46
N VAL A 359 -31.54 5.83 18.23
CA VAL A 359 -32.97 5.50 18.33
C VAL A 359 -33.34 4.42 17.31
N GLU A 360 -32.85 4.55 16.08
CA GLU A 360 -33.10 3.57 15.01
C GLU A 360 -32.46 2.21 15.33
N MET A 361 -31.22 2.21 15.83
CA MET A 361 -30.56 1.00 16.32
C MET A 361 -31.36 0.36 17.48
N ASN A 362 -31.93 1.17 18.38
CA ASN A 362 -32.81 0.65 19.43
C ASN A 362 -34.06 0.00 18.83
N ARG A 363 -34.73 0.65 17.87
CA ARG A 363 -35.97 0.17 17.24
C ARG A 363 -35.80 -1.23 16.66
N ILE A 364 -34.72 -1.47 15.91
CA ILE A 364 -34.47 -2.76 15.25
C ILE A 364 -34.04 -3.86 16.23
N LEU A 365 -33.39 -3.52 17.35
CA LEU A 365 -32.91 -4.51 18.31
C LEU A 365 -34.08 -5.14 19.09
N LYS A 366 -34.01 -6.45 19.28
CA LYS A 366 -34.86 -7.18 20.21
C LYS A 366 -34.59 -6.72 21.65
N LYS A 367 -35.55 -6.94 22.56
CA LYS A 367 -35.28 -6.79 24.00
C LYS A 367 -34.21 -7.81 24.42
N GLY A 368 -33.17 -7.37 25.12
CA GLY A 368 -31.96 -8.15 25.41
C GLY A 368 -30.98 -8.25 24.22
N GLY A 369 -31.31 -7.64 23.08
CA GLY A 369 -30.42 -7.54 21.92
C GLY A 369 -29.28 -6.56 22.17
N THR A 370 -28.17 -6.76 21.46
CA THR A 370 -26.90 -6.07 21.72
C THR A 370 -26.47 -5.19 20.53
N GLY A 371 -26.23 -3.91 20.80
CA GLY A 371 -25.56 -3.00 19.88
C GLY A 371 -24.05 -2.94 20.16
N ILE A 372 -23.23 -2.92 19.11
CA ILE A 372 -21.78 -2.75 19.18
C ILE A 372 -21.41 -1.51 18.38
N ILE A 373 -20.86 -0.49 19.04
CA ILE A 373 -20.38 0.74 18.43
C ILE A 373 -18.87 0.78 18.59
N ASN A 374 -18.12 0.60 17.49
CA ASN A 374 -16.67 0.75 17.50
C ASN A 374 -16.26 1.97 16.67
N LEU A 375 -15.60 2.93 17.32
CA LEU A 375 -15.14 4.16 16.68
C LEU A 375 -13.77 3.99 16.02
N LEU A 376 -13.44 4.93 15.12
CA LEU A 376 -12.08 5.06 14.58
C LEU A 376 -11.07 5.25 15.73
N HIS A 377 -9.84 4.77 15.54
CA HIS A 377 -8.77 4.82 16.55
C HIS A 377 -8.46 6.24 17.07
N SER A 378 -8.77 7.27 16.28
CA SER A 378 -8.57 8.69 16.57
C SER A 378 -9.76 9.37 17.26
N LEU A 379 -10.85 8.64 17.53
CA LEU A 379 -12.10 9.19 18.08
C LEU A 379 -12.52 8.48 19.36
N GLU A 380 -13.10 9.26 20.27
CA GLU A 380 -13.78 8.75 21.46
C GLU A 380 -14.93 9.68 21.87
N PHE A 381 -15.85 9.18 22.69
CA PHE A 381 -16.91 10.01 23.26
C PHE A 381 -16.31 11.04 24.24
N LYS A 382 -16.84 12.26 24.21
CA LYS A 382 -16.30 13.38 24.98
C LYS A 382 -16.52 13.22 26.48
N ASN A 383 -17.69 12.72 26.88
CA ASN A 383 -18.09 12.59 28.27
C ASN A 383 -18.81 11.25 28.51
N GLU A 384 -18.11 10.30 29.12
CA GLU A 384 -18.61 8.95 29.33
C GLU A 384 -19.78 8.88 30.33
N GLU A 385 -19.76 9.67 31.40
CA GLU A 385 -20.84 9.70 32.38
C GLU A 385 -22.15 10.22 31.75
N LYS A 386 -22.06 11.30 30.97
CA LYS A 386 -23.22 11.83 30.22
C LYS A 386 -23.65 10.90 29.10
N LEU A 387 -22.72 10.19 28.46
CA LEU A 387 -23.02 9.17 27.47
C LEU A 387 -23.87 8.05 28.11
N GLU A 388 -23.46 7.51 29.25
CA GLU A 388 -24.20 6.46 29.94
C GLU A 388 -25.62 6.93 30.31
N LYS A 389 -25.77 8.14 30.85
CA LYS A 389 -27.09 8.72 31.15
C LYS A 389 -27.95 8.83 29.89
N THR A 390 -27.37 9.26 28.77
CA THR A 390 -28.07 9.37 27.48
C THR A 390 -28.51 8.01 26.96
N LEU A 391 -27.63 7.00 27.02
CA LEU A 391 -27.95 5.63 26.60
C LEU A 391 -29.07 5.01 27.46
N LYS A 392 -29.07 5.25 28.77
CA LYS A 392 -30.17 4.82 29.65
C LYS A 392 -31.51 5.43 29.24
N LEU A 393 -31.55 6.71 28.88
CA LEU A 393 -32.77 7.36 28.36
C LEU A 393 -33.22 6.81 27.00
N LEU A 394 -32.28 6.28 26.21
CA LEU A 394 -32.54 5.56 24.96
C LEU A 394 -32.96 4.09 25.16
N GLY A 395 -33.07 3.62 26.41
CA GLY A 395 -33.42 2.22 26.69
C GLY A 395 -32.26 1.24 26.54
N PHE A 396 -31.02 1.73 26.65
CA PHE A 396 -29.78 0.95 26.58
C PHE A 396 -29.02 0.93 27.91
N GLU A 397 -28.46 -0.23 28.24
CA GLU A 397 -27.49 -0.39 29.33
C GLU A 397 -26.12 -0.71 28.75
N ILE A 398 -25.05 -0.13 29.30
CA ILE A 398 -23.68 -0.40 28.85
C ILE A 398 -23.26 -1.76 29.41
N VAL A 399 -22.88 -2.69 28.54
CA VAL A 399 -22.31 -3.98 28.96
C VAL A 399 -20.82 -3.78 29.24
N ARG A 400 -20.50 -3.48 30.50
CA ARG A 400 -19.16 -3.05 30.93
C ARG A 400 -18.06 -4.06 30.63
N GLU A 401 -18.34 -5.36 30.72
CA GLU A 401 -17.38 -6.43 30.37
C GLU A 401 -16.84 -6.26 28.93
N TYR A 402 -17.71 -5.85 28.02
CA TYR A 402 -17.44 -5.74 26.59
C TYR A 402 -17.20 -4.31 26.10
N SER A 403 -17.23 -3.33 27.00
CA SER A 403 -17.09 -1.92 26.68
C SER A 403 -15.78 -1.36 27.23
N GLY A 404 -15.03 -0.63 26.41
CA GLY A 404 -13.81 0.04 26.81
C GLY A 404 -12.78 0.14 25.69
N SER A 405 -11.57 0.58 26.06
CA SER A 405 -10.44 0.61 25.15
C SER A 405 -10.05 -0.80 24.74
N VAL A 406 -9.99 -1.05 23.43
CA VAL A 406 -9.52 -2.30 22.85
C VAL A 406 -8.15 -2.06 22.23
N SER A 407 -7.20 -2.96 22.45
CA SER A 407 -5.86 -2.84 21.85
C SER A 407 -5.20 -4.17 21.52
N ALA A 408 -4.39 -4.20 20.47
CA ALA A 408 -3.48 -5.30 20.17
C ALA A 408 -2.11 -4.71 19.81
N GLY A 409 -1.18 -4.79 20.76
CA GLY A 409 0.14 -4.17 20.66
C GLY A 409 0.07 -2.69 20.23
N ALA A 410 0.99 -2.30 19.34
CA ALA A 410 1.01 -0.96 18.74
C ALA A 410 0.24 -0.84 17.41
N HIS A 411 -0.29 -1.96 16.89
CA HIS A 411 -0.85 -2.02 15.52
C HIS A 411 -2.37 -1.91 15.47
N TYR A 412 -3.06 -2.11 16.59
CA TYR A 412 -4.50 -1.89 16.66
C TYR A 412 -4.90 -1.24 17.98
N ARG A 413 -5.78 -0.23 17.89
CA ARG A 413 -6.42 0.38 19.04
C ARG A 413 -7.78 0.94 18.64
N SER A 414 -8.83 0.64 19.38
CA SER A 414 -10.16 1.22 19.19
C SER A 414 -10.85 1.45 20.53
N ASN A 415 -12.09 1.94 20.50
CA ASN A 415 -12.95 2.02 21.68
C ASN A 415 -14.27 1.36 21.35
N ALA A 416 -14.52 0.21 21.97
CA ALA A 416 -15.74 -0.55 21.79
C ALA A 416 -16.75 -0.10 22.85
N LEU A 417 -17.92 0.33 22.41
CA LEU A 417 -19.07 0.57 23.26
C LEU A 417 -20.11 -0.50 22.95
N VAL A 418 -20.36 -1.38 23.91
CA VAL A 418 -21.34 -2.46 23.79
C VAL A 418 -22.52 -2.13 24.68
N VAL A 419 -23.71 -2.12 24.09
CA VAL A 419 -24.96 -1.77 24.76
C VAL A 419 -25.99 -2.87 24.62
N GLU A 420 -26.76 -3.13 25.66
CA GLU A 420 -27.90 -4.05 25.64
C GLU A 420 -29.21 -3.27 25.75
N LYS A 421 -30.20 -3.64 24.92
CA LYS A 421 -31.52 -3.01 24.95
C LYS A 421 -32.37 -3.57 26.09
N PHE A 422 -32.77 -2.73 27.03
CA PHE A 422 -33.71 -3.09 28.10
C PHE A 422 -35.13 -2.52 27.88
N SER A 423 -35.27 -1.40 27.15
CA SER A 423 -36.56 -0.81 26.78
C SER A 423 -36.55 -0.16 25.40
N ASP A 424 -37.73 0.13 24.86
CA ASP A 424 -37.87 0.86 23.60
C ASP A 424 -37.54 2.35 23.80
N ALA A 425 -36.75 2.92 22.89
CA ALA A 425 -36.42 4.33 22.90
C ALA A 425 -37.66 5.20 22.59
N PRO A 426 -37.82 6.37 23.23
CA PRO A 426 -38.82 7.35 22.83
C PRO A 426 -38.63 7.75 21.35
N GLN A 427 -39.72 7.76 20.58
CA GLN A 427 -39.68 8.05 19.15
C GLN A 427 -39.71 9.57 18.84
N ASN A 428 -40.21 10.38 19.77
CA ASN A 428 -40.21 11.83 19.65
C ASN A 428 -38.82 12.38 20.01
N ILE A 429 -38.10 12.93 19.02
CA ILE A 429 -36.73 13.42 19.19
C ILE A 429 -36.71 14.69 20.04
N GLU A 430 -37.65 15.60 19.85
CA GLU A 430 -37.73 16.86 20.61
C GLU A 430 -37.91 16.59 22.10
N GLU A 431 -38.84 15.70 22.47
CA GLU A 431 -39.07 15.28 23.86
C GLU A 431 -37.82 14.60 24.46
N LEU A 432 -37.13 13.79 23.65
CA LEU A 432 -35.92 13.11 24.07
C LEU A 432 -34.76 14.09 24.32
N VAL A 433 -34.61 15.11 23.47
CA VAL A 433 -33.64 16.19 23.65
C VAL A 433 -33.92 16.98 24.93
N GLU A 434 -35.19 17.25 25.24
CA GLU A 434 -35.58 17.90 26.51
C GLU A 434 -35.18 17.06 27.73
N LYS A 435 -35.39 15.73 27.68
CA LYS A 435 -35.01 14.82 28.77
C LYS A 435 -33.49 14.66 28.94
N ILE A 436 -32.75 14.58 27.84
CA ILE A 436 -31.29 14.42 27.88
C ILE A 436 -30.60 15.74 28.30
N GLY A 437 -31.17 16.86 27.86
CA GLY A 437 -30.59 18.20 28.00
C GLY A 437 -30.03 18.71 26.67
N LYS A 438 -30.18 20.03 26.46
CA LYS A 438 -29.96 20.70 25.16
C LYS A 438 -28.55 20.55 24.58
N ASP A 439 -27.53 20.29 25.40
CA ASP A 439 -26.15 20.22 24.91
C ASP A 439 -25.76 18.86 24.31
N LEU A 440 -26.48 17.77 24.63
CA LEU A 440 -26.20 16.40 24.18
C LEU A 440 -24.72 15.99 24.29
N ASP A 441 -24.04 16.49 25.33
CA ASP A 441 -22.59 16.33 25.50
C ASP A 441 -22.13 14.86 25.53
N GLY A 442 -22.99 13.94 25.98
CA GLY A 442 -22.70 12.51 25.99
C GLY A 442 -22.51 11.92 24.60
N LEU A 443 -23.14 12.51 23.58
CA LEU A 443 -23.03 12.05 22.19
C LEU A 443 -21.98 12.82 21.38
N LYS A 444 -21.33 13.84 21.96
CA LYS A 444 -20.25 14.56 21.29
C LYS A 444 -19.00 13.69 21.22
N LEU A 445 -18.33 13.72 20.08
CA LEU A 445 -17.04 13.07 19.89
C LEU A 445 -15.91 14.05 20.16
N LYS A 446 -14.76 13.55 20.59
CA LYS A 446 -13.51 14.31 20.66
C LYS A 446 -12.41 13.53 19.95
N GLU A 447 -11.43 14.26 19.45
CA GLU A 447 -10.22 13.67 18.90
C GLU A 447 -9.28 13.24 20.01
N ARG A 448 -8.52 12.19 19.74
CA ARG A 448 -7.41 11.77 20.58
C ARG A 448 -6.19 11.49 19.72
N VAL A 449 -5.01 11.78 20.26
CA VAL A 449 -3.75 11.43 19.61
C VAL A 449 -3.61 9.91 19.62
N SER A 450 -3.64 9.31 18.44
CA SER A 450 -3.45 7.88 18.28
C SER A 450 -2.63 7.62 17.02
N GLN A 451 -1.37 7.24 17.19
CA GLN A 451 -0.53 6.74 16.12
C GLN A 451 -0.46 5.22 16.22
N LEU A 452 -0.98 4.53 15.19
CA LEU A 452 -0.83 3.09 15.06
C LEU A 452 0.48 2.80 14.31
N LYS A 453 1.28 1.87 14.82
CA LYS A 453 2.48 1.35 14.15
C LYS A 453 2.17 0.00 13.54
N ASN A 454 2.54 -0.23 12.28
CA ASN A 454 2.26 -1.48 11.58
C ASN A 454 0.77 -1.82 11.51
N ALA A 455 -0.11 -0.84 11.25
CA ALA A 455 -1.56 -1.02 11.25
C ALA A 455 -2.09 -2.09 10.26
N ARG A 456 -1.25 -2.56 9.33
CA ARG A 456 -1.54 -3.67 8.41
C ARG A 456 -1.44 -5.04 9.07
N LYS A 457 -0.72 -5.15 10.20
CA LYS A 457 -0.53 -6.41 10.92
C LYS A 457 -1.87 -6.98 11.37
N ILE A 458 -2.07 -8.29 11.20
CA ILE A 458 -3.31 -8.95 11.62
C ILE A 458 -3.36 -9.07 13.15
N VAL A 459 -4.54 -8.78 13.70
CA VAL A 459 -4.84 -9.00 15.12
C VAL A 459 -5.30 -10.44 15.31
N ASP A 460 -4.53 -11.23 16.06
CA ASP A 460 -4.83 -12.59 16.50
C ASP A 460 -5.32 -12.65 17.96
N ARG A 461 -5.05 -11.60 18.75
CA ARG A 461 -5.47 -11.43 20.13
C ARG A 461 -5.58 -9.96 20.48
N PHE A 462 -6.56 -9.59 21.29
CA PHE A 462 -6.72 -8.21 21.75
C PHE A 462 -7.01 -8.16 23.26
N GLU A 463 -6.62 -7.06 23.87
CA GLU A 463 -6.90 -6.73 25.27
C GLU A 463 -8.12 -5.82 25.35
N ILE A 464 -9.06 -6.15 26.24
CA ILE A 464 -10.20 -5.30 26.61
C ILE A 464 -10.45 -5.45 28.11
N ASN A 465 -10.56 -4.35 28.86
CA ASN A 465 -10.79 -4.37 30.31
C ASN A 465 -9.82 -5.28 31.11
N GLY A 466 -8.56 -5.34 30.70
CA GLY A 466 -7.55 -6.20 31.32
C GLY A 466 -7.69 -7.70 31.03
N GLN A 467 -8.63 -8.07 30.15
CA GLN A 467 -8.78 -9.42 29.65
C GLN A 467 -8.20 -9.56 28.24
N SER A 468 -7.36 -10.56 28.08
CA SER A 468 -6.84 -11.00 26.80
C SER A 468 -7.85 -11.93 26.11
N VAL A 469 -8.39 -11.51 24.97
CA VAL A 469 -9.38 -12.26 24.18
C VAL A 469 -8.76 -12.71 22.84
N PRO A 470 -8.77 -14.01 22.52
CA PRO A 470 -8.30 -14.49 21.21
C PRO A 470 -9.28 -14.08 20.10
N VAL A 471 -8.75 -13.76 18.94
CA VAL A 471 -9.56 -13.57 17.73
C VAL A 471 -9.98 -14.93 17.20
N ILE A 472 -11.26 -15.06 16.86
CA ILE A 472 -11.80 -16.25 16.22
C ILE A 472 -11.79 -16.01 14.71
N PHE A 473 -10.75 -16.48 14.04
CA PHE A 473 -10.63 -16.36 12.59
C PHE A 473 -11.61 -17.28 11.86
N ASN A 474 -12.10 -16.80 10.73
CA ASN A 474 -12.72 -17.65 9.72
C ASN A 474 -11.66 -18.28 8.80
N ASP A 475 -12.06 -19.19 7.93
CA ASP A 475 -11.14 -19.92 7.04
C ASP A 475 -10.25 -18.99 6.18
N SER A 476 -10.84 -17.92 5.64
CA SER A 476 -10.10 -16.95 4.81
C SER A 476 -9.09 -16.16 5.64
N ASP A 477 -9.48 -15.68 6.81
CA ASP A 477 -8.59 -14.93 7.69
C ASP A 477 -7.47 -15.82 8.25
N ASN A 478 -7.77 -17.08 8.57
CA ASN A 478 -6.77 -18.07 8.98
C ASN A 478 -5.71 -18.29 7.91
N LYS A 479 -6.11 -18.37 6.63
CA LYS A 479 -5.17 -18.54 5.52
C LYS A 479 -4.23 -17.33 5.40
N ILE A 480 -4.77 -16.13 5.41
CA ILE A 480 -3.99 -14.89 5.29
C ILE A 480 -3.09 -14.69 6.51
N PHE A 481 -3.56 -15.04 7.71
CA PHE A 481 -2.74 -14.98 8.92
C PHE A 481 -1.54 -15.94 8.86
N LYS A 482 -1.72 -17.16 8.34
CA LYS A 482 -0.61 -18.10 8.11
C LYS A 482 0.39 -17.55 7.09
N GLU A 483 -0.11 -17.02 5.96
CA GLU A 483 0.74 -16.39 4.95
C GLU A 483 1.55 -15.21 5.52
N GLU A 484 0.96 -14.39 6.40
CA GLU A 484 1.67 -13.32 7.10
C GLU A 484 2.77 -13.86 8.04
N GLN A 485 2.53 -14.99 8.72
CA GLN A 485 3.50 -15.63 9.60
C GLN A 485 4.67 -16.28 8.85
N ASP A 486 4.44 -16.80 7.65
CA ASP A 486 5.49 -17.45 6.84
C ASP A 486 6.44 -16.43 6.17
N VAL A 487 6.02 -15.17 6.05
CA VAL A 487 6.79 -14.07 5.41
C VAL A 487 7.64 -13.28 6.42
N LEU A 488 7.33 -13.38 7.73
CA LEU A 488 8.03 -12.72 8.84
C LEU A 488 9.08 -13.64 9.48
#